data_AF-A0A5K3G387-F1
#
_entry.id   AF-A0A5K3G387-F1
#
_cell.length_a   1.000
_cell.length_b   1.000
_cell.length_c   1.000
_cell.angle_alpha   90.00
_cell.angle_beta   90.00
_cell.angle_gamma   90.00
#
_symmetry.space_group_name_H-M   'P 1'
#
loop_
_entity.id
_entity.type
_entity.pdbx_description
1 polymer ?
#
loop_
_entity_poly.entity_id
_entity_poly.type
_entity_poly.pdbx_seq_one_letter_code
_entity_poly.pdbx_strand_id
1 'polypeptide(L)' 'MCVLMYFIALIGLAAAKVPSAEERDDILEMHTLIREQVTPTATNMRLLKYSKKMEKL' A
#
# COMPACT_ATOMS: atom_id res chain seq x y z
N MET A 1 23.80 2.91 -14.44
CA MET A 1 22.63 3.40 -13.68
C MET A 1 21.59 2.30 -13.41
N CYS A 2 21.18 1.49 -14.39
CA CYS A 2 20.14 0.47 -14.19
C CYS A 2 20.50 -0.67 -13.20
N VAL A 3 21.77 -1.07 -13.15
CA VAL A 3 22.25 -2.15 -12.26
C VAL A 3 22.06 -1.80 -10.78
N LEU A 4 22.28 -0.54 -10.41
CA LEU A 4 22.11 -0.08 -9.03
C LEU A 4 20.63 -0.09 -8.62
N MET A 5 19.72 0.32 -9.51
CA MET A 5 18.28 0.26 -9.24
C MET A 5 17.79 -1.17 -9.05
N TYR A 6 18.34 -2.12 -9.80
CA TYR A 6 18.03 -3.54 -9.66
C TYR A 6 18.45 -4.07 -8.28
N PHE A 7 19.66 -3.75 -7.82
CA PHE A 7 20.10 -4.15 -6.49
C PHE A 7 19.29 -3.50 -5.36
N ILE A 8 18.92 -2.22 -5.50
CA ILE A 8 18.05 -1.55 -4.52
C ILE A 8 16.67 -2.21 -4.45
N ALA A 9 16.09 -2.57 -5.60
CA ALA A 9 14.81 -3.27 -5.64
C ALA A 9 14.89 -4.65 -4.97
N LEU A 10 15.96 -5.41 -5.22
CA LEU A 10 16.19 -6.72 -4.58
C LEU A 10 16.37 -6.62 -3.07
N ILE A 11 17.15 -5.64 -2.60
CA ILE A 11 17.36 -5.41 -1.18
C ILE A 11 16.04 -4.97 -0.52
N GLY A 12 15.27 -4.10 -1.17
CA GLY A 12 13.96 -3.68 -0.69
C GLY A 12 12.98 -4.85 -0.55
N LEU A 13 12.96 -5.76 -1.52
CA LEU A 13 12.15 -6.99 -1.45
C LEU A 13 12.60 -7.92 -0.32
N ALA A 14 13.91 -8.13 -0.17
CA ALA A 14 14.45 -9.02 0.86
C ALA A 14 14.30 -8.45 2.29
N ALA A 15 14.33 -7.12 2.43
CA ALA A 15 14.24 -6.43 3.71
C ALA A 15 12.80 -6.03 4.08
N ALA A 16 11.82 -6.24 3.20
CA ALA A 16 10.43 -5.90 3.45
C ALA A 16 9.89 -6.68 4.66
N LYS A 17 9.57 -5.94 5.73
CA LYS A 17 8.92 -6.51 6.91
C LYS A 17 7.42 -6.60 6.66
N VAL A 18 6.82 -7.69 7.13
CA VAL A 18 5.37 -7.82 7.16
C VAL A 18 4.81 -6.76 8.13
N PRO A 19 3.84 -5.93 7.71
CA PRO A 19 3.28 -4.90 8.57
C PRO A 19 2.70 -5.47 9.88
N SER A 20 2.72 -4.67 10.93
CA SER A 20 2.03 -4.92 12.20
C SER A 20 0.50 -4.80 12.03
N ALA A 21 -0.28 -4.99 13.09
CA ALA A 21 -1.73 -4.75 13.00
C ALA A 21 -2.03 -3.25 12.82
N GLU A 22 -1.39 -2.42 13.65
CA GLU A 22 -1.50 -0.96 13.62
C GLU A 22 -1.06 -0.38 12.27
N GLU A 23 0.08 -0.84 11.74
CA GLU A 23 0.56 -0.38 10.42
C GLU A 23 -0.41 -0.74 9.28
N ARG A 24 -1.16 -1.85 9.39
CA ARG A 24 -2.19 -2.19 8.39
C ARG A 24 -3.39 -1.26 8.49
N ASP A 25 -3.76 -0.86 9.70
CA ASP A 25 -4.85 0.08 9.95
C ASP A 25 -4.47 1.47 9.43
N ASP A 26 -3.24 1.92 9.71
CA ASP A 26 -2.68 3.18 9.18
C ASP A 26 -2.67 3.19 7.65
N ILE A 27 -2.24 2.10 7.01
CA ILE A 27 -2.28 1.96 5.54
C ILE A 27 -3.72 2.11 5.03
N LEU A 28 -4.69 1.49 5.70
CA LEU A 28 -6.09 1.54 5.28
C LEU A 28 -6.68 2.95 5.45
N GLU A 29 -6.36 3.64 6.54
CA GLU A 29 -6.78 5.01 6.81
C GLU A 29 -6.19 5.98 5.79
N MET A 30 -4.89 5.89 5.52
CA MET A 30 -4.21 6.72 4.52
C MET A 30 -4.84 6.56 3.13
N HIS A 31 -5.15 5.33 2.71
CA HIS A 31 -5.84 5.12 1.44
C HIS A 31 -7.27 5.67 1.46
N THR A 32 -7.97 5.55 2.59
CA THR A 32 -9.34 6.05 2.75
C THR A 32 -9.37 7.57 2.60
N LEU A 33 -8.51 8.29 3.31
CA LEU A 33 -8.39 9.75 3.23
C LEU A 33 -8.16 10.24 1.79
N ILE A 34 -7.22 9.62 1.07
CA ILE A 34 -6.93 9.99 -0.33
C ILE A 34 -8.14 9.71 -1.23
N ARG A 35 -8.84 8.59 -1.02
CA ARG A 35 -9.99 8.18 -1.85
C ARG A 35 -11.24 9.01 -1.60
N GLU A 36 -11.41 9.54 -0.40
CA GLU A 36 -12.51 10.43 -0.04
C GLU A 36 -12.32 11.84 -0.63
N GLN A 37 -11.08 12.28 -0.84
CA GLN A 37 -10.75 13.64 -1.27
C GLN A 37 -10.53 13.79 -2.78
N VAL A 38 -10.81 12.75 -3.57
CA VAL A 38 -10.58 12.79 -5.03
C VAL A 38 -11.43 13.85 -5.73
N THR A 39 -10.85 14.48 -6.76
CA THR A 39 -11.54 15.45 -7.62
C THR A 39 -11.50 14.99 -9.08
N PRO A 40 -12.65 14.93 -9.79
CA PRO A 40 -14.00 15.22 -9.29
C PRO A 40 -14.47 14.19 -8.26
N THR A 41 -15.43 14.57 -7.41
CA THR A 41 -16.00 13.67 -6.39
C THR A 41 -16.56 12.41 -7.04
N ALA A 42 -16.11 11.25 -6.54
CA ALA A 42 -16.58 9.97 -7.04
C ALA A 42 -17.90 9.56 -6.36
N THR A 43 -18.90 9.17 -7.15
CA THR A 43 -20.22 8.77 -6.64
C THR A 43 -20.30 7.30 -6.22
N ASN A 44 -19.30 6.49 -6.55
CA ASN A 44 -19.30 5.03 -6.36
C ASN A 44 -17.99 4.48 -5.78
N MET A 45 -17.22 5.31 -5.07
CA MET A 45 -15.98 4.90 -4.41
C MET A 45 -16.28 3.87 -3.31
N ARG A 46 -15.77 2.64 -3.45
CA ARG A 46 -15.96 1.60 -2.43
C ARG A 46 -14.94 1.75 -1.29
N LEU A 47 -15.36 1.47 -0.07
CA LEU A 47 -14.45 1.34 1.07
C LEU A 47 -13.51 0.15 0.85
N LEU A 48 -12.23 0.36 1.16
CA LEU A 48 -11.24 -0.70 1.12
C LEU A 48 -11.36 -1.58 2.38
N LYS A 49 -10.95 -2.83 2.24
CA LYS A 49 -10.69 -3.73 3.37
C LYS A 49 -9.29 -4.30 3.18
N TYR A 50 -8.51 -4.32 4.24
CA TYR A 50 -7.18 -4.90 4.19
C TYR A 50 -7.28 -6.40 3.90
N SER A 51 -6.51 -6.89 2.92
CA SER A 51 -6.50 -8.30 2.54
C SER A 51 -5.14 -8.91 2.78
N LYS A 52 -5.02 -9.73 3.83
CA LYS A 52 -3.80 -10.53 4.09
C LYS A 52 -3.48 -11.52 2.98
N LYS A 53 -4.46 -11.86 2.14
CA LYS A 53 -4.22 -12.67 0.94
C LYS A 53 -3.46 -11.86 -0.11
N MET A 54 -3.82 -10.60 -0.29
CA MET A 54 -3.15 -9.69 -1.24
C MET A 54 -1.78 -9.22 -0.72
N GLU A 55 -1.61 -9.05 0.60
CA GLU A 55 -0.31 -8.72 1.23
C GLU A 55 0.77 -9.76 0.91
N LYS A 56 0.37 -11.02 0.64
CA LYS A 56 1.27 -12.15 0.42
C LYS A 56 1.50 -12.47 -1.06
N LEU A 57 0.96 -11.67 -1.98
CA LEU A 57 1.19 -11.81 -3.43
C LEU A 57 2.46 -11.04 -3.81
#